data_AF-K1TKW0-F1
#
_entry.id   AF-K1TKW0-F1
#
_cell.length_a   1.000
_cell.length_b   1.000
_cell.length_c   1.000
_cell.angle_alpha   90.00
_cell.angle_beta   90.00
_cell.angle_gamma   90.00
#
_symmetry.space_group_name_H-M   'P 1'
#
loop_
_entity.id
_entity.type
_entity.pdbx_description
1 polymer ?
#
loop_
_entity_poly.entity_id
_entity_poly.type
_entity_poly.pdbx_seq_one_letter_code
_entity_poly.pdbx_strand_id
1 'polypeptide(L)'
;VPRSEGQLPVFYSQGTQRDYVESKGTPLYAFGYGLSYTRFTYSGLELQKGTEMETLQTVACTVTNTGNRDGEEVVQLYIGDKVASVSQPPLLLKAFQRIFLKKGESRQVIFHLKKDDLAIYDSEMNYVVEPGEFKVMVGAASNDIRLEGEFVL
;
A
#
# COMPACT_ATOMS: atom_id res chain seq x y z
N VAL A 1 -10.69 -7.83 -9.14
CA VAL A 1 -11.53 -8.70 -9.99
C VAL A 1 -12.55 -9.40 -9.11
N PRO A 2 -13.85 -9.15 -9.32
CA PRO A 2 -14.93 -9.81 -8.58
C PRO A 2 -15.01 -11.31 -8.95
N ARG A 3 -15.60 -12.13 -8.07
CA ARG A 3 -15.93 -13.54 -8.34
C ARG A 3 -17.20 -13.68 -9.18
N SER A 4 -18.14 -12.75 -9.03
CA SER A 4 -19.39 -12.67 -9.77
C SER A 4 -19.91 -11.23 -9.81
N GLU A 5 -20.84 -10.93 -10.72
CA GLU A 5 -21.45 -9.59 -10.85
C GLU A 5 -22.17 -9.15 -9.56
N GLY A 6 -22.75 -10.10 -8.82
CA GLY A 6 -23.48 -9.83 -7.56
C GLY A 6 -22.61 -9.33 -6.40
N GLN A 7 -21.28 -9.35 -6.55
CA GLN A 7 -20.37 -8.79 -5.55
C GLN A 7 -20.13 -7.30 -5.73
N LEU A 8 -20.51 -6.72 -6.88
CA LEU A 8 -20.23 -5.33 -7.16
C LEU A 8 -20.94 -4.40 -6.17
N PRO A 9 -20.29 -3.30 -5.75
CA PRO A 9 -18.92 -2.86 -6.10
C PRO A 9 -17.78 -3.62 -5.38
N VAL A 10 -16.65 -3.89 -6.07
CA VAL A 10 -15.46 -4.55 -5.51
C VAL A 10 -14.17 -3.77 -5.80
N PHE A 11 -14.11 -2.52 -5.35
CA PHE A 11 -12.88 -1.73 -5.39
C PHE A 11 -12.12 -1.84 -4.06
N TYR A 12 -10.79 -1.89 -4.13
CA TYR A 12 -9.93 -2.31 -3.01
C TYR A 12 -10.01 -1.39 -1.78
N SER A 13 -10.34 -0.13 -1.99
CA SER A 13 -10.37 0.88 -0.94
C SER A 13 -11.65 0.79 -0.07
N GLN A 14 -12.62 -0.08 -0.39
CA GLN A 14 -13.79 -0.29 0.48
C GLN A 14 -13.49 -0.94 1.83
N GLY A 15 -12.28 -1.49 2.01
CA GLY A 15 -11.94 -2.26 3.20
C GLY A 15 -12.54 -3.67 3.20
N THR A 16 -12.54 -4.29 4.38
CA THR A 16 -12.97 -5.68 4.56
C THR A 16 -14.47 -5.84 4.36
N GLN A 17 -14.87 -6.54 3.31
CA GLN A 17 -16.26 -6.91 3.05
C GLN A 17 -16.65 -8.14 3.88
N ARG A 18 -17.91 -8.17 4.34
CA ARG A 18 -18.48 -9.35 4.98
C ARG A 18 -18.76 -10.43 3.93
N ASP A 19 -18.74 -11.68 4.37
CA ASP A 19 -19.14 -12.79 3.51
C ASP A 19 -20.65 -12.74 3.21
N TYR A 20 -21.00 -13.16 2.00
CA TYR A 20 -22.38 -13.42 1.61
C TYR A 20 -22.79 -14.81 2.09
N VAL A 21 -24.09 -15.09 2.14
CA VAL A 21 -24.63 -16.40 2.56
C VAL A 21 -24.04 -17.55 1.75
N GLU A 22 -23.86 -17.35 0.44
CA GLU A 22 -23.42 -18.40 -0.49
C GLU A 22 -22.01 -18.19 -1.05
N SER A 23 -21.33 -17.09 -0.71
CA SER A 23 -20.02 -16.79 -1.27
C SER A 23 -19.16 -15.89 -0.37
N LYS A 24 -17.85 -15.96 -0.55
CA LYS A 24 -16.93 -15.08 0.18
C LYS A 24 -17.07 -13.63 -0.31
N GLY A 25 -16.97 -12.67 0.61
CA GLY A 25 -16.93 -11.24 0.30
C GLY A 25 -15.61 -10.79 -0.34
N THR A 26 -14.61 -11.67 -0.36
CA THR A 26 -13.28 -11.37 -0.92
C THR A 26 -13.26 -11.46 -2.45
N PRO A 27 -12.49 -10.56 -3.11
CA PRO A 27 -12.32 -10.62 -4.56
C PRO A 27 -11.66 -11.92 -5.00
N LEU A 28 -11.81 -12.27 -6.28
CA LEU A 28 -11.07 -13.38 -6.89
C LEU A 28 -9.59 -13.03 -7.01
N TYR A 29 -9.31 -11.82 -7.52
CA TYR A 29 -7.97 -11.23 -7.55
C TYR A 29 -8.06 -9.81 -7.01
N ALA A 30 -7.27 -9.51 -5.98
CA ALA A 30 -7.22 -8.18 -5.39
C ALA A 30 -6.52 -7.19 -6.34
N PHE A 31 -6.63 -5.90 -6.02
CA PHE A 31 -5.90 -4.88 -6.76
C PHE A 31 -4.39 -5.05 -6.54
N GLY A 32 -3.60 -4.81 -7.58
CA GLY A 32 -2.14 -5.00 -7.55
C GLY A 32 -1.67 -6.46 -7.57
N TYR A 33 -2.58 -7.44 -7.61
CA TYR A 33 -2.21 -8.86 -7.63
C TYR A 33 -1.46 -9.24 -8.92
N GLY A 34 -0.30 -9.87 -8.75
CA GLY A 34 0.49 -10.45 -9.82
C GLY A 34 1.45 -11.50 -9.27
N LEU A 35 1.67 -12.57 -10.02
CA LEU A 35 2.65 -13.60 -9.67
C LEU A 35 3.90 -13.46 -10.54
N SER A 36 5.03 -13.82 -9.96
CA SER A 36 6.31 -13.97 -10.67
C SER A 36 6.74 -15.42 -10.66
N TYR A 37 7.63 -15.79 -11.59
CA TYR A 37 8.30 -17.10 -11.57
C TYR A 37 9.43 -17.18 -10.53
N THR A 38 9.70 -16.07 -9.82
CA THR A 38 10.58 -16.03 -8.66
C THR A 38 9.82 -15.58 -7.41
N ARG A 39 10.48 -15.61 -6.25
CA ARG A 39 9.91 -15.18 -4.96
C ARG A 39 10.66 -13.98 -4.44
N PHE A 40 9.93 -13.04 -3.86
CA PHE A 40 10.50 -11.83 -3.25
C PHE A 40 10.14 -11.79 -1.76
N THR A 41 11.07 -11.35 -0.93
CA THR A 41 10.85 -11.12 0.51
C THR A 41 11.11 -9.66 0.83
N TYR A 42 10.35 -9.13 1.78
CA TYR A 42 10.38 -7.73 2.18
C TYR A 42 10.83 -7.66 3.63
N SER A 43 11.72 -6.74 3.95
CA SER A 43 12.27 -6.58 5.30
C SER A 43 12.75 -5.16 5.55
N GLY A 44 13.04 -4.84 6.82
CA GLY A 44 13.65 -3.57 7.21
C GLY A 44 12.82 -2.35 6.84
N LEU A 45 11.55 -2.32 7.28
CA LEU A 45 10.73 -1.12 7.12
C LEU A 45 11.31 0.01 7.98
N GLU A 46 11.66 1.11 7.35
CA GLU A 46 12.18 2.32 7.99
C GLU A 46 11.26 3.49 7.67
N LEU A 47 10.89 4.23 8.72
CA LEU A 47 10.05 5.41 8.64
C LEU A 47 10.87 6.59 9.16
N GLN A 48 11.14 7.57 8.31
CA GLN A 48 11.89 8.77 8.68
C GLN A 48 11.06 10.02 8.34
N LYS A 49 10.96 10.94 9.30
CA LYS A 49 10.32 12.23 9.06
C LYS A 49 11.09 12.95 7.94
N GLY A 50 10.36 13.51 6.98
CA GLY A 50 10.99 14.23 5.88
C GLY A 50 11.74 15.46 6.38
N THR A 51 12.95 15.64 5.88
CA THR A 51 13.84 16.77 6.22
C THR A 51 13.80 17.88 5.16
N GLU A 52 13.22 17.59 4.01
CA GLU A 52 13.07 18.51 2.87
C GLU A 52 11.75 19.26 2.94
N MET A 53 11.69 20.47 2.36
CA MET A 53 10.49 21.33 2.43
C MET A 53 9.22 20.69 1.84
N GLU A 54 9.33 19.73 0.92
CA GLU A 54 8.17 19.08 0.27
C GLU A 54 7.89 17.65 0.74
N THR A 55 8.86 17.00 1.40
CA THR A 55 8.72 15.61 1.83
C THR A 55 8.25 15.61 3.28
N LEU A 56 7.07 15.03 3.53
CA LEU A 56 6.54 14.91 4.89
C LEU A 56 7.09 13.67 5.59
N GLN A 57 7.19 12.56 4.86
CA GLN A 57 7.61 11.28 5.39
C GLN A 57 8.35 10.47 4.32
N THR A 58 9.46 9.85 4.68
CA THR A 58 10.18 8.89 3.85
C THR A 58 9.92 7.48 4.39
N VAL A 59 9.55 6.57 3.49
CA VAL A 59 9.32 5.15 3.77
C VAL A 59 10.33 4.34 2.98
N ALA A 60 11.19 3.58 3.65
CA ALA A 60 12.15 2.70 3.01
C ALA A 60 11.94 1.24 3.42
N CYS A 61 12.18 0.31 2.50
CA CYS A 61 12.23 -1.12 2.79
C CYS A 61 13.22 -1.84 1.89
N THR A 62 13.73 -2.98 2.33
CA THR A 62 14.57 -3.85 1.52
C THR A 62 13.72 -4.94 0.87
N VAL A 63 13.90 -5.12 -0.44
CA VAL A 63 13.30 -6.21 -1.20
C VAL A 63 14.39 -7.13 -1.73
N THR A 64 14.26 -8.42 -1.47
CA THR A 64 15.23 -9.46 -1.84
C THR A 64 14.57 -10.49 -2.74
N ASN A 65 15.20 -10.81 -3.88
CA ASN A 65 14.81 -11.94 -4.72
C ASN A 65 15.38 -13.23 -4.13
N THR A 66 14.52 -14.03 -3.49
CA THR A 66 14.87 -15.29 -2.82
C THR A 66 14.60 -16.53 -3.66
N GLY A 67 14.08 -16.38 -4.88
CA GLY A 67 13.84 -17.50 -5.77
C GLY A 67 15.07 -17.91 -6.59
N ASN A 68 14.84 -18.69 -7.63
CA ASN A 68 15.90 -19.31 -8.44
C ASN A 68 16.11 -18.64 -9.80
N ARG A 69 15.43 -17.53 -10.07
CA ARG A 69 15.48 -16.82 -11.35
C ARG A 69 15.51 -15.33 -11.09
N ASP A 70 16.07 -14.60 -12.04
CA ASP A 70 15.93 -13.15 -12.10
C ASP A 70 14.45 -12.81 -12.33
N GLY A 71 14.02 -11.65 -11.84
CA GLY A 71 12.63 -11.24 -11.99
C GLY A 71 12.41 -9.79 -11.62
N GLU A 72 11.20 -9.33 -11.90
CA GLU A 72 10.74 -8.02 -11.51
C GLU A 72 9.65 -8.12 -10.46
N GLU A 73 9.62 -7.13 -9.59
CA GLU A 73 8.64 -6.97 -8.51
C GLU A 73 8.09 -5.54 -8.55
N VAL A 74 6.80 -5.38 -8.27
CA VAL A 74 6.15 -4.07 -8.16
C VAL A 74 5.81 -3.84 -6.70
N VAL A 75 6.70 -3.13 -6.02
CA VAL A 75 6.52 -2.73 -4.62
C VAL A 75 5.45 -1.66 -4.54
N GLN A 76 4.41 -1.90 -3.75
CA GLN A 76 3.27 -1.00 -3.60
C GLN A 76 3.23 -0.44 -2.19
N LEU A 77 3.10 0.89 -2.09
CA LEU A 77 2.94 1.63 -0.85
C LEU A 77 1.49 2.09 -0.70
N TYR A 78 0.87 1.66 0.39
CA TYR A 78 -0.46 2.03 0.78
C TYR A 78 -0.45 2.83 2.09
N ILE A 79 -1.38 3.77 2.20
CA ILE A 79 -1.65 4.54 3.41
C ILE A 79 -3.09 4.30 3.85
N GLY A 80 -3.28 4.13 5.16
CA GLY A 80 -4.58 4.17 5.81
C GLY A 80 -4.55 5.23 6.90
N ASP A 81 -5.53 6.13 6.89
CA ASP A 81 -5.70 7.10 7.98
C ASP A 81 -6.49 6.45 9.12
N LYS A 82 -5.92 6.43 10.33
CA LYS A 82 -6.60 5.86 11.49
C LYS A 82 -7.67 6.79 12.06
N VAL A 83 -7.46 8.10 11.96
CA VAL A 83 -8.33 9.12 12.57
C VAL A 83 -8.43 10.31 11.63
N ALA A 84 -9.49 10.33 10.84
CA ALA A 84 -9.82 11.44 9.95
C ALA A 84 -11.15 12.10 10.37
N SER A 85 -11.29 13.39 10.10
CA SER A 85 -12.54 14.13 10.34
C SER A 85 -13.72 13.63 9.49
N VAL A 86 -13.40 13.04 8.34
CA VAL A 86 -14.34 12.43 7.40
C VAL A 86 -13.98 10.96 7.17
N SER A 87 -14.96 10.14 6.81
CA SER A 87 -14.72 8.71 6.55
C SER A 87 -13.73 8.54 5.40
N GLN A 88 -12.54 8.03 5.72
CA GLN A 88 -11.50 7.73 4.74
C GLN A 88 -11.46 6.23 4.42
N PRO A 89 -11.07 5.87 3.20
CA PRO A 89 -10.80 4.49 2.85
C PRO A 89 -9.64 3.93 3.70
N PRO A 90 -9.74 2.71 4.25
CA PRO A 90 -8.71 2.12 5.12
C PRO A 90 -7.40 1.80 4.40
N LEU A 91 -7.42 1.76 3.06
CA LEU A 91 -6.27 1.39 2.24
C LEU A 91 -6.30 2.18 0.93
N LEU A 92 -5.32 3.07 0.73
CA LEU A 92 -5.15 3.86 -0.48
C LEU A 92 -3.73 3.70 -1.03
N LEU A 93 -3.60 3.31 -2.30
CA LEU A 93 -2.30 3.27 -2.97
C LEU A 93 -1.79 4.71 -3.15
N LYS A 94 -0.59 5.01 -2.66
CA LYS A 94 0.05 6.32 -2.81
C LYS A 94 1.24 6.28 -3.76
N ALA A 95 2.04 5.23 -3.70
CA ALA A 95 3.17 5.09 -4.60
C ALA A 95 3.41 3.62 -4.96
N PHE A 96 4.11 3.38 -6.06
CA PHE A 96 4.62 2.06 -6.41
C PHE A 96 5.94 2.19 -7.17
N GLN A 97 6.78 1.17 -7.08
CA GLN A 97 8.05 1.09 -7.80
C GLN A 97 8.25 -0.31 -8.38
N ARG A 98 8.53 -0.37 -9.68
CA ARG A 98 8.93 -1.60 -10.37
C ARG A 98 10.44 -1.73 -10.32
N ILE A 99 10.93 -2.83 -9.76
CA ILE A 99 12.37 -3.11 -9.63
C ILE A 99 12.71 -4.45 -10.27
N PHE A 100 13.82 -4.49 -11.00
CA PHE A 100 14.42 -5.72 -11.48
C PHE A 100 15.51 -6.18 -10.50
N LEU A 101 15.44 -7.45 -10.07
CA LEU A 101 16.42 -8.06 -9.17
C LEU A 101 16.90 -9.39 -9.74
N LYS A 102 18.21 -9.57 -9.79
CA LYS A 102 18.83 -10.86 -10.06
C LYS A 102 18.55 -11.85 -8.92
N LYS A 103 18.72 -13.13 -9.18
CA LYS A 103 18.68 -14.18 -8.15
C LYS A 103 19.58 -13.80 -6.97
N GLY A 104 19.00 -13.73 -5.77
CA GLY A 104 19.71 -13.42 -4.53
C GLY A 104 20.03 -11.93 -4.32
N GLU A 105 19.69 -11.06 -5.28
CA GLU A 105 19.91 -9.61 -5.14
C GLU A 105 18.91 -9.01 -4.15
N SER A 106 19.41 -8.07 -3.35
CA SER A 106 18.61 -7.21 -2.47
C SER A 106 18.73 -5.76 -2.93
N ARG A 107 17.62 -5.02 -2.90
CA ARG A 107 17.61 -3.58 -3.17
C ARG A 107 16.75 -2.85 -2.15
N GLN A 108 17.23 -1.69 -1.72
CA GLN A 108 16.44 -0.77 -0.93
C GLN A 108 15.51 0.03 -1.85
N VAL A 109 14.22 0.05 -1.52
CA VAL A 109 13.19 0.83 -2.19
C VAL A 109 12.77 1.94 -1.25
N ILE A 110 12.75 3.17 -1.75
CA ILE A 110 12.52 4.37 -0.97
C ILE A 110 11.37 5.16 -1.60
N PHE A 111 10.36 5.48 -0.80
CA PHE A 111 9.22 6.29 -1.19
C PHE A 111 9.23 7.60 -0.39
N HIS A 112 8.89 8.69 -1.07
CA HIS A 112 8.74 10.01 -0.46
C HIS A 112 7.27 10.40 -0.51
N LEU A 113 6.64 10.52 0.66
CA LEU A 113 5.28 10.98 0.80
C LEU A 113 5.28 12.50 0.90
N LYS A 114 4.58 13.13 -0.03
CA LYS A 114 4.36 14.58 -0.09
C LYS A 114 3.03 14.95 0.56
N LYS A 115 2.81 16.26 0.72
CA LYS A 115 1.54 16.81 1.21
C LYS A 115 0.33 16.26 0.44
N ASP A 116 0.42 16.23 -0.89
CA ASP A 116 -0.68 15.77 -1.75
C ASP A 116 -0.97 14.28 -1.61
N ASP A 117 0.00 13.48 -1.15
CA ASP A 117 -0.21 12.06 -0.89
C ASP A 117 -1.03 11.82 0.38
N LEU A 118 -1.00 12.75 1.33
CA LEU A 118 -1.69 12.63 2.63
C LEU A 118 -2.93 13.54 2.73
N ALA A 119 -3.11 14.46 1.79
CA ALA A 119 -4.20 15.41 1.83
C ALA A 119 -5.55 14.78 1.47
N ILE A 120 -6.59 15.30 2.10
CA ILE A 120 -7.98 14.92 1.93
C ILE A 120 -8.85 16.17 1.77
N TYR A 121 -10.07 15.97 1.27
CA TYR A 121 -11.09 17.01 1.32
C TYR A 121 -11.86 16.92 2.63
N ASP A 122 -11.88 18.00 3.40
CA ASP A 122 -12.69 18.10 4.61
C ASP A 122 -14.19 18.30 4.30
N SER A 123 -15.02 18.44 5.33
CA SER A 123 -16.46 18.66 5.20
C SER A 123 -16.83 19.99 4.52
N GLU A 124 -15.91 20.94 4.45
CA GLU A 124 -16.05 22.25 3.78
C GLU A 124 -15.47 22.25 2.36
N MET A 125 -15.01 21.09 1.86
CA MET A 125 -14.32 20.90 0.58
C MET A 125 -12.96 21.63 0.48
N ASN A 126 -12.29 21.87 1.60
CA ASN A 126 -10.91 22.34 1.60
C ASN A 126 -9.95 21.16 1.47
N TYR A 127 -8.88 21.32 0.68
CA TYR A 127 -7.84 20.32 0.53
C TYR A 127 -6.77 20.49 1.61
N VAL A 128 -6.84 19.64 2.64
CA VAL A 128 -6.05 19.77 3.87
C VAL A 128 -5.33 18.48 4.22
N VAL A 129 -4.21 18.59 4.93
CA VAL A 129 -3.58 17.46 5.60
C VAL A 129 -3.89 17.59 7.07
N GLU A 130 -4.60 16.61 7.61
CA GLU A 130 -4.95 16.59 9.03
C GLU A 130 -3.78 16.01 9.84
N PRO A 131 -3.42 16.63 10.99
CA PRO A 131 -2.49 16.01 11.92
C PRO A 131 -3.12 14.74 12.47
N GLY A 132 -2.38 13.64 12.46
CA GLY A 132 -2.97 12.33 12.74
C GLY A 132 -1.98 11.18 12.65
N GLU A 133 -2.47 10.00 13.02
CA GLU A 133 -1.71 8.76 12.93
C GLU A 133 -2.01 8.06 11.61
N PHE A 134 -0.98 7.91 10.78
CA PHE A 134 -1.07 7.26 9.48
C PHE A 134 -0.46 5.86 9.55
N LYS A 135 -1.23 4.87 9.10
CA LYS A 135 -0.77 3.50 8.91
C LYS A 135 -0.10 3.39 7.54
N VAL A 136 1.14 2.93 7.53
CA VAL A 136 1.95 2.63 6.34
C VAL A 136 1.93 1.13 6.09
N MET A 137 1.61 0.73 4.87
CA MET A 137 1.54 -0.66 4.46
C MET A 137 2.29 -0.85 3.15
N VAL A 138 3.30 -1.72 3.15
CA VAL A 138 4.08 -2.06 1.96
C VAL A 138 3.82 -3.52 1.59
N GLY A 139 3.49 -3.76 0.34
CA GLY A 139 3.09 -5.08 -0.14
C GLY A 139 3.31 -5.31 -1.63
N ALA A 140 2.94 -6.51 -2.06
CA ALA A 140 2.92 -6.91 -3.46
C ALA A 140 1.51 -6.83 -4.08
N ALA A 141 0.46 -6.72 -3.25
CA ALA A 141 -0.91 -6.50 -3.66
C ALA A 141 -1.70 -5.88 -2.51
N SER A 142 -2.90 -5.35 -2.77
CA SER A 142 -3.75 -4.74 -1.73
C SER A 142 -4.21 -5.74 -0.65
N ASN A 143 -4.07 -7.05 -0.89
CA ASN A 143 -4.35 -8.12 0.07
C ASN A 143 -3.09 -8.94 0.45
N ASP A 144 -1.91 -8.55 -0.04
CA ASP A 144 -0.61 -9.16 0.28
C ASP A 144 0.31 -8.06 0.80
N ILE A 145 -0.06 -7.55 1.99
CA ILE A 145 0.73 -6.59 2.76
C ILE A 145 1.76 -7.38 3.57
N ARG A 146 3.03 -7.01 3.42
CA ARG A 146 4.18 -7.75 3.98
C ARG A 146 4.90 -7.00 5.07
N LEU A 147 4.83 -5.66 5.04
CA LEU A 147 5.38 -4.79 6.06
C LEU A 147 4.32 -3.75 6.45
N GLU A 148 4.22 -3.48 7.74
CA GLU A 148 3.35 -2.46 8.29
C GLU A 148 4.13 -1.60 9.29
N GLY A 149 3.80 -0.32 9.35
CA GLY A 149 4.36 0.63 10.29
C GLY A 149 3.41 1.81 10.45
N GLU A 150 3.71 2.69 11.40
CA GLU A 150 2.83 3.80 11.76
C GLU A 150 3.70 5.04 12.04
N PHE A 151 3.21 6.20 11.64
CA PHE A 151 3.84 7.48 11.98
C PHE A 151 2.78 8.53 12.29
N VAL A 152 3.18 9.56 13.03
CA VAL A 152 2.33 10.70 13.39
C VAL A 152 2.84 11.93 12.66
N LEU A 153 1.93 12.64 12.01
CA LEU A 153 2.22 13.92 11.36
C LEU A 153 2.01 15.11 12.32
#